data_AF-A0A847LTS7-F1
#
_entry.id   AF-A0A847LTS7-F1
#
_cell.length_a   1.000
_cell.length_b   1.000
_cell.length_c   1.000
_cell.angle_alpha   90.00
_cell.angle_beta   90.00
_cell.angle_gamma   90.00
#
_symmetry.space_group_name_H-M   'P 1'
#
loop_
_entity.id
_entity.type
_entity.pdbx_description
1 polymer ?
#
loop_
_entity_poly.entity_id
_entity_poly.type
_entity_poly.pdbx_seq_one_letter_code
_entity_poly.pdbx_strand_id
1 'polypeptide(L)'
;MDSTLIWSNIKNMSRLELCLKTFKKFYSSIQDNEKDEKIEKYIESDSDNFCYKLKKEEVEKELEKIGYILYKYYQRYIENEKVQKTEEFKLIERLFYEQFEIENDQVKAKDIAKMRQLKL
;
A
#
# COMPACT_ATOMS: atom_id res chain seq x y z
N MET A 1 -12.97 -22.64 -15.40
CA MET A 1 -12.32 -22.43 -14.10
C MET A 1 -11.54 -21.15 -14.27
N ASP A 2 -12.18 -20.01 -14.01
CA ASP A 2 -11.66 -18.66 -14.35
C ASP A 2 -12.15 -17.59 -13.37
N SER A 3 -13.30 -17.81 -12.72
CA SER A 3 -13.91 -16.85 -11.79
C SER A 3 -12.99 -16.53 -10.60
N THR A 4 -12.34 -17.51 -9.98
CA THR A 4 -11.44 -17.28 -8.84
C THR A 4 -10.26 -16.36 -9.22
N LEU A 5 -9.67 -16.57 -10.39
CA LEU A 5 -8.53 -15.80 -10.88
C LEU A 5 -8.95 -14.36 -11.26
N ILE A 6 -10.16 -14.16 -11.76
CA ILE A 6 -10.73 -12.84 -12.05
C ILE A 6 -11.01 -12.10 -10.73
N TRP A 7 -11.64 -12.77 -9.76
CA TRP A 7 -11.95 -12.20 -8.45
C TRP A 7 -10.70 -11.79 -7.65
N SER A 8 -9.65 -12.62 -7.65
CA SER A 8 -8.38 -12.27 -6.98
C SER A 8 -7.71 -11.06 -7.61
N ASN A 9 -7.81 -10.91 -8.94
CA ASN A 9 -7.26 -9.75 -9.64
C ASN A 9 -8.00 -8.45 -9.28
N ILE A 10 -9.34 -8.47 -9.32
CA ILE A 10 -10.17 -7.32 -8.93
C ILE A 10 -9.83 -6.89 -7.50
N LYS A 11 -9.68 -7.85 -6.58
CA LYS A 11 -9.29 -7.56 -5.20
C LYS A 11 -7.91 -6.95 -5.09
N ASN A 12 -6.91 -7.49 -5.77
CA ASN A 12 -5.55 -6.93 -5.75
C ASN A 12 -5.50 -5.52 -6.33
N MET A 13 -6.32 -5.24 -7.35
CA MET A 13 -6.46 -3.91 -7.92
C MET A 13 -7.05 -2.92 -6.90
N SER A 14 -8.16 -3.28 -6.24
CA SER A 14 -8.74 -2.47 -5.17
C SER A 14 -7.78 -2.28 -3.98
N ARG A 15 -6.99 -3.30 -3.64
CA ARG A 15 -5.95 -3.20 -2.60
C ARG A 15 -4.87 -2.20 -2.99
N LEU A 16 -4.40 -2.25 -4.24
CA LEU A 16 -3.40 -1.32 -4.76
C LEU A 16 -3.93 0.12 -4.73
N GLU A 17 -5.16 0.34 -5.19
CA GLU A 17 -5.81 1.65 -5.18
C GLU A 17 -5.92 2.22 -3.75
N LEU A 18 -6.35 1.39 -2.79
CA LEU A 18 -6.40 1.75 -1.37
C LEU A 18 -5.02 2.11 -0.83
N CYS A 19 -3.98 1.33 -1.16
CA CYS A 19 -2.61 1.62 -0.73
C CYS A 19 -2.11 2.96 -1.28
N LEU A 20 -2.36 3.25 -2.56
CA LEU A 20 -1.98 4.52 -3.19
C LEU A 20 -2.72 5.70 -2.57
N LYS A 21 -4.03 5.58 -2.33
CA LYS A 21 -4.84 6.65 -1.70
C LYS A 21 -4.36 6.94 -0.28
N THR A 22 -4.15 5.91 0.53
CA THR A 22 -3.65 6.07 1.91
C THR A 22 -2.24 6.65 1.93
N PHE A 23 -1.35 6.15 1.07
CA PHE A 23 0.02 6.66 0.97
C PHE A 23 0.07 8.14 0.57
N LYS A 24 -0.69 8.54 -0.45
CA LYS A 24 -0.78 9.96 -0.85
C LYS A 24 -1.25 10.86 0.28
N LYS A 25 -2.33 10.44 0.97
CA LYS A 25 -2.89 11.22 2.07
C LYS A 25 -1.86 11.41 3.18
N PHE A 26 -1.13 10.34 3.53
CA PHE A 26 -0.03 10.41 4.48
C PHE A 26 1.10 11.32 4.00
N TYR A 27 1.58 11.13 2.77
CA TYR A 27 2.66 11.92 2.19
C TYR A 27 2.33 13.42 2.16
N SER A 28 1.09 13.80 1.80
CA SER A 28 0.66 15.20 1.84
C SER A 28 0.54 15.77 3.26
N SER A 29 0.41 14.93 4.29
CA SER A 29 0.25 15.38 5.69
C SER A 29 1.57 15.68 6.38
N ILE A 30 2.68 15.12 5.91
CA ILE A 30 4.01 15.34 6.48
C ILE A 30 4.66 16.56 5.81
N GLN A 31 5.25 17.45 6.61
CA GLN A 31 5.89 18.68 6.10
C GLN A 31 7.28 18.45 5.50
N ASP A 32 7.92 17.34 5.85
CA ASP A 32 9.29 16.99 5.44
C ASP A 32 9.28 15.96 4.31
N ASN A 33 8.79 16.42 3.16
CA ASN A 33 8.76 15.63 1.94
C ASN A 33 10.06 15.84 1.16
N GLU A 34 11.10 15.08 1.50
CA GLU A 34 12.18 14.88 0.55
C GLU A 34 11.59 14.27 -0.73
N LYS A 35 11.88 14.89 -1.88
CA LYS A 35 11.49 14.35 -3.19
C LYS A 35 12.16 12.99 -3.38
N ASP A 36 11.39 11.91 -3.26
CA ASP A 36 11.82 10.56 -3.60
C ASP A 36 11.27 10.22 -4.99
N GLU A 37 12.13 10.23 -6.01
CA GLU A 37 11.77 9.94 -7.41
C GLU A 37 11.05 8.59 -7.55
N LYS A 38 11.31 7.63 -6.64
CA LYS A 38 10.66 6.31 -6.68
C LYS A 38 9.18 6.37 -6.34
N ILE A 39 8.74 7.43 -5.67
CA ILE A 39 7.33 7.63 -5.30
C ILE A 39 6.60 8.67 -6.14
N GLU A 40 7.30 9.49 -6.94
CA GLU A 40 6.68 10.53 -7.78
C GLU A 40 5.58 9.95 -8.67
N LYS A 41 5.84 8.81 -9.32
CA LYS A 41 4.84 8.12 -10.15
C LYS A 41 3.56 7.75 -9.39
N TYR A 42 3.66 7.51 -8.08
CA TYR A 42 2.53 7.17 -7.22
C TYR A 42 1.82 8.41 -6.68
N ILE A 43 2.53 9.52 -6.46
CA ILE A 43 1.96 10.76 -5.93
C ILE A 43 1.28 11.58 -7.04
N GLU A 44 1.90 11.67 -8.22
CA GLU A 44 1.41 12.50 -9.33
C GLU A 44 0.28 11.88 -10.15
N SER A 45 0.26 10.55 -10.26
CA SER A 45 -0.79 9.86 -11.01
C SER A 45 -2.09 9.85 -10.22
N ASP A 46 -3.26 10.01 -10.85
CA ASP A 46 -4.53 9.63 -10.21
C ASP A 46 -4.52 8.12 -9.88
N SER A 47 -4.93 7.74 -8.66
CA SER A 47 -4.77 6.35 -8.17
C SER A 47 -5.57 5.36 -9.02
N ASP A 48 -6.76 5.77 -9.46
CA ASP A 48 -7.67 4.92 -10.20
C ASP A 48 -7.11 4.77 -11.62
N ASN A 49 -6.73 5.89 -12.26
CA ASN A 49 -6.10 5.90 -13.59
C ASN A 49 -4.77 5.11 -13.63
N PHE A 50 -3.97 5.17 -12.56
CA PHE A 50 -2.74 4.37 -12.44
C PHE A 50 -3.05 2.88 -12.44
N CYS A 51 -4.01 2.45 -11.61
CA CYS A 51 -4.39 1.05 -11.52
C CYS A 51 -4.97 0.54 -12.84
N TYR A 52 -5.86 1.28 -13.49
CA TYR A 52 -6.52 0.86 -14.74
C TYR A 52 -5.57 0.60 -15.92
N LYS A 53 -4.36 1.17 -15.89
CA LYS A 53 -3.34 0.96 -16.93
C LYS A 53 -2.51 -0.31 -16.74
N LEU A 54 -2.56 -0.94 -15.57
CA LEU A 54 -1.75 -2.10 -15.24
C LEU A 54 -2.37 -3.39 -15.81
N LYS A 55 -1.53 -4.26 -16.34
CA LYS A 55 -1.92 -5.64 -16.61
C LYS A 55 -2.02 -6.41 -15.30
N LYS A 56 -2.79 -7.50 -15.33
CA LYS A 56 -3.01 -8.37 -14.17
C LYS A 56 -1.71 -8.84 -13.51
N GLU A 57 -0.70 -9.20 -14.29
CA GLU A 57 0.59 -9.68 -13.77
C GLU A 57 1.44 -8.55 -13.15
N GLU A 58 1.09 -7.29 -13.44
CA GLU A 58 1.77 -6.10 -12.94
C GLU A 58 1.15 -5.60 -11.63
N VAL A 59 -0.16 -5.81 -11.43
CA VAL A 59 -0.89 -5.37 -10.22
C VAL A 59 -0.24 -5.92 -8.95
N GLU A 60 0.07 -7.21 -8.91
CA GLU A 60 0.69 -7.84 -7.73
C GLU A 60 2.10 -7.29 -7.46
N LYS A 61 2.89 -7.09 -8.51
CA LYS A 61 4.23 -6.50 -8.39
C LYS A 61 4.17 -5.05 -7.90
N GLU A 62 3.24 -4.26 -8.41
CA GLU A 62 3.05 -2.88 -7.95
C GLU A 62 2.49 -2.83 -6.53
N LEU A 63 1.64 -3.80 -6.14
CA LEU A 63 1.14 -3.93 -4.78
C LEU A 63 2.27 -4.21 -3.79
N GLU A 64 3.20 -5.12 -4.09
CA GLU A 64 4.39 -5.35 -3.26
C GLU A 64 5.30 -4.11 -3.19
N LYS A 65 5.51 -3.41 -4.32
CA LYS A 65 6.32 -2.18 -4.34
C LYS A 65 5.73 -1.08 -3.45
N ILE A 66 4.42 -0.83 -3.54
CA ILE A 66 3.78 0.17 -2.67
C ILE A 66 3.81 -0.29 -1.22
N GLY A 67 3.65 -1.59 -0.95
CA GLY A 67 3.82 -2.16 0.39
C GLY A 67 5.20 -1.88 0.98
N TYR A 68 6.26 -2.06 0.20
CA TYR A 68 7.62 -1.74 0.61
C TYR A 68 7.80 -0.24 0.90
N ILE A 69 7.23 0.63 0.08
CA ILE A 69 7.26 2.08 0.30
C ILE A 69 6.52 2.44 1.60
N LEU A 70 5.32 1.88 1.81
CA LEU A 70 4.55 2.06 3.06
C LEU A 70 5.38 1.66 4.27
N TYR A 71 6.05 0.50 4.23
CA TYR A 71 6.92 0.04 5.31
C TYR A 71 8.11 0.97 5.56
N LYS A 72 8.80 1.40 4.49
CA LYS A 72 9.92 2.34 4.59
C LYS A 72 9.51 3.64 5.27
N TYR A 73 8.36 4.20 4.88
CA TYR A 73 7.85 5.43 5.48
C TYR A 73 7.35 5.22 6.91
N TYR A 74 6.71 4.08 7.19
CA TYR A 74 6.35 3.71 8.56
C TYR A 74 7.59 3.69 9.46
N GLN A 75 8.65 2.96 9.07
CA GLN A 75 9.91 2.90 9.82
C GLN A 75 10.59 4.27 9.97
N ARG A 76 10.54 5.13 8.95
CA ARG A 76 11.11 6.49 9.01
C ARG A 76 10.43 7.37 10.06
N TYR A 77 9.14 7.20 10.29
CA TYR A 77 8.36 8.10 11.15
C TYR A 77 7.84 7.46 12.45
N ILE A 78 8.08 6.15 12.69
CA ILE A 78 7.67 5.44 13.90
C ILE A 78 8.30 5.98 15.19
N GLU A 79 9.39 6.75 15.11
CA GLU A 79 9.99 7.41 16.29
C GLU A 79 9.63 8.90 16.37
N ASN A 80 8.90 9.44 15.39
CA ASN A 80 8.49 10.84 15.37
C ASN A 80 7.15 11.03 16.10
N GLU A 81 7.20 11.53 17.34
CA GLU A 81 6.02 11.70 18.20
C GLU A 81 4.90 12.57 17.60
N LYS A 82 5.25 13.53 16.74
CA LYS A 82 4.24 14.39 16.09
C LYS A 82 3.52 13.63 14.99
N VAL A 83 4.26 12.89 14.17
CA VAL A 83 3.70 12.14 13.04
C VAL A 83 2.91 10.93 13.52
N GLN A 84 3.38 10.21 14.54
CA GLN A 84 2.66 9.04 15.08
C GLN A 84 1.25 9.34 15.60
N LYS A 85 1.01 10.58 16.05
CA LYS A 85 -0.30 11.01 16.58
C LYS A 85 -1.29 11.34 15.47
N THR A 86 -0.86 11.45 14.21
CA THR A 86 -1.75 11.76 13.09
C THR A 86 -2.59 10.54 12.72
N GLU A 87 -3.80 10.79 12.24
CA GLU A 87 -4.68 9.72 11.78
C GLU A 87 -4.12 9.07 10.50
N GLU A 88 -3.44 9.85 9.66
CA GLU A 88 -2.79 9.36 8.45
C GLU A 88 -1.70 8.32 8.76
N PHE A 89 -0.88 8.53 9.78
CA PHE A 89 0.16 7.57 10.15
C PHE A 89 -0.45 6.27 10.70
N LYS A 90 -1.47 6.37 11.57
CA LYS A 90 -2.19 5.19 12.09
C LYS A 90 -2.87 4.40 10.98
N LEU A 91 -3.39 5.08 9.96
CA LEU A 91 -3.97 4.43 8.78
C LEU A 91 -2.92 3.67 7.97
N ILE A 92 -1.71 4.20 7.82
CA ILE A 92 -0.58 3.50 7.18
C ILE A 92 -0.22 2.23 7.96
N GLU A 93 -0.06 2.34 9.28
CA GLU A 93 0.26 1.21 10.15
C GLU A 93 -0.80 0.11 10.05
N ARG A 94 -2.07 0.49 10.21
CA ARG A 94 -3.19 -0.45 10.11
C ARG A 94 -3.26 -1.11 8.73
N LEU A 95 -3.19 -0.31 7.68
CA LEU A 95 -3.22 -0.81 6.30
C LEU A 95 -2.07 -1.79 6.07
N PHE A 96 -0.86 -1.44 6.51
CA PHE A 96 0.30 -2.30 6.35
C PHE A 96 0.09 -3.66 7.03
N TYR A 97 -0.33 -3.64 8.30
CA TYR A 97 -0.61 -4.86 9.05
C TYR A 97 -1.74 -5.71 8.45
N GLU A 98 -2.81 -5.08 7.93
CA GLU A 98 -3.92 -5.81 7.34
C GLU A 98 -3.58 -6.43 5.97
N GLN A 99 -2.77 -5.73 5.16
CA GLN A 99 -2.57 -6.07 3.75
C GLN A 99 -1.27 -6.80 3.45
N PHE A 100 -0.25 -6.66 4.30
CA PHE A 100 1.10 -7.12 4.02
C PHE A 100 1.70 -7.93 5.17
N GLU A 101 2.70 -8.74 4.83
CA GLU A 101 3.56 -9.47 5.75
C GLU A 101 5.02 -9.31 5.33
N ILE A 102 5.94 -9.51 6.27
CA ILE A 102 7.38 -9.47 6.00
C ILE A 102 7.87 -10.91 6.02
N GLU A 103 8.35 -11.38 4.87
CA GLU A 103 8.93 -12.71 4.70
C GLU A 103 10.33 -12.59 4.12
N ASN A 104 11.34 -13.14 4.80
CA ASN A 104 12.75 -13.08 4.36
C ASN A 104 13.21 -11.64 4.04
N ASP A 105 12.89 -10.68 4.91
CA ASP A 105 13.16 -9.25 4.74
C ASP A 105 12.52 -8.60 3.50
N GLN A 106 11.50 -9.25 2.92
CA GLN A 106 10.73 -8.72 1.80
C GLN A 106 9.28 -8.47 2.22
N VAL A 107 8.74 -7.34 1.78
CA VAL A 107 7.30 -7.06 1.92
C VAL A 107 6.53 -7.87 0.89
N LYS A 108 5.61 -8.71 1.37
CA LYS A 108 4.73 -9.55 0.58
C LYS A 108 3.28 -9.19 0.84
N ALA A 109 2.49 -9.16 -0.23
CA ALA A 109 1.05 -8.98 -0.11
C ALA A 109 0.47 -10.25 0.52
N LYS A 110 -0.30 -10.12 1.61
CA LYS A 110 -0.97 -11.26 2.24
C LYS A 110 -1.88 -11.97 1.26
N ASP A 111 -1.96 -13.28 1.39
CA ASP A 111 -2.94 -14.08 0.67
C ASP A 111 -4.36 -13.63 1.05
N ILE A 112 -5.18 -13.35 0.04
CA ILE A 112 -6.58 -12.96 0.18
C ILE A 112 -7.37 -13.96 1.03
N ALA A 113 -7.04 -15.26 0.96
CA ALA A 113 -7.67 -16.30 1.76
C ALA A 113 -7.36 -16.15 3.26
N LYS A 114 -6.13 -15.75 3.61
CA LYS A 114 -5.68 -15.51 4.99
C LYS A 114 -6.27 -14.21 5.57
N MET A 115 -6.50 -13.20 4.72
CA MET A 115 -7.10 -11.92 5.15
C MET A 115 -8.56 -12.05 5.64
N ARG A 116 -9.34 -13.02 5.13
CA ARG A 116 -10.75 -13.21 5.50
C ARG A 116 -10.97 -13.57 6.98
N GLN A 117 -9.93 -13.92 7.72
CA GLN A 117 -10.01 -14.36 9.12
C GLN A 117 -9.73 -13.25 10.15
N LEU A 118 -9.31 -12.07 9.71
CA LEU A 118 -9.15 -10.91 10.59
C LEU A 118 -10.50 -10.20 10.75
N LYS A 119 -11.43 -10.81 11.50
CA LYS A 119 -12.52 -10.05 12.13
C LYS A 119 -11.98 -9.51 13.44
N LEU A 120 -11.76 -8.19 13.47
CA LEU A 120 -11.75 -7.42 14.71
C LEU A 120 -13.07 -7.62 15.45
#